data_AF-A0A7X9DU57-F1
#
_entry.id   AF-A0A7X9DU57-F1
#
_cell.length_a   1.000
_cell.length_b   1.000
_cell.length_c   1.000
_cell.angle_alpha   90.00
_cell.angle_beta   90.00
_cell.angle_gamma   90.00
#
_symmetry.space_group_name_H-M   'P 1'
#
loop_
_entity.id
_entity.type
_entity.pdbx_description
1 polymer ?
#
loop_
_entity_poly.entity_id
_entity_poly.type
_entity_poly.pdbx_seq_one_letter_code
_entity_poly.pdbx_strand_id
1 'polypeptide(L)'
;MIQPEARVEVTSAMKDMTWLGFQQTADASRVFIKTNEPVRYRVVEEGDDLVVLELENTRIPLRNNRRFLDTHFFNTAVTMITPREIEGVSRNVRVEIQLRHKVPYSATQEDNVVYLRFERPR
;
A
#
# COMPACT_ATOMS: atom_id res chain seq x y z
N MET A 1 14.67 -9.44 -27.69
CA MET A 1 13.45 -8.62 -27.74
C MET A 1 13.08 -8.26 -26.32
N ILE A 2 13.11 -6.99 -25.96
CA ILE A 2 12.62 -6.49 -24.67
C ILE A 2 11.17 -6.07 -24.93
N GLN A 3 10.21 -6.77 -24.31
CA GLN A 3 8.80 -6.36 -24.38
C GLN A 3 8.66 -5.04 -23.62
N PRO A 4 8.01 -4.02 -24.18
CA PRO A 4 7.74 -2.80 -23.44
C PRO A 4 6.77 -3.17 -22.31
N GLU A 5 7.18 -2.91 -21.07
CA GLU A 5 6.30 -3.01 -19.91
C GLU A 5 5.06 -2.18 -20.21
N ALA A 6 3.89 -2.84 -20.34
CA ALA A 6 2.64 -2.15 -20.58
C ALA A 6 2.44 -1.15 -19.43
N ARG A 7 2.61 0.14 -19.72
CA ARG A 7 2.32 1.19 -18.75
C ARG A 7 0.84 1.12 -18.49
N VAL A 8 0.47 0.71 -17.28
CA VAL A 8 -0.92 0.69 -16.86
C VAL A 8 -1.48 2.11 -16.98
N GLU A 9 -2.47 2.33 -17.84
CA GLU A 9 -3.07 3.64 -18.00
C GLU A 9 -3.87 4.02 -16.75
N VAL A 10 -3.47 5.13 -16.12
CA VAL A 10 -4.16 5.66 -14.93
C VAL A 10 -4.95 6.91 -15.30
N THR A 11 -6.27 6.78 -15.29
CA THR A 11 -7.19 7.89 -15.58
C THR A 11 -7.22 8.91 -14.44
N SER A 12 -7.78 10.10 -14.67
CA SER A 12 -7.97 11.13 -13.64
C SER A 12 -9.22 10.93 -12.77
N ALA A 13 -10.04 9.91 -13.05
CA ALA A 13 -11.24 9.64 -12.26
C ALA A 13 -10.89 9.21 -10.83
N MET A 14 -11.74 9.58 -9.87
CA MET A 14 -11.56 9.18 -8.47
C MET A 14 -11.61 7.67 -8.33
N LYS A 15 -10.70 7.10 -7.52
CA LYS A 15 -10.57 5.66 -7.30
C LYS A 15 -11.20 5.23 -5.98
N ASP A 16 -11.74 4.03 -5.98
CA ASP A 16 -12.27 3.36 -4.79
C ASP A 16 -11.26 2.33 -4.31
N MET A 17 -10.75 2.50 -3.10
CA MET A 17 -9.96 1.48 -2.40
C MET A 17 -10.89 0.36 -1.92
N THR A 18 -10.94 -0.72 -2.68
CA THR A 18 -11.86 -1.84 -2.48
C THR A 18 -11.32 -2.91 -1.55
N TRP A 19 -10.00 -2.95 -1.32
CA TRP A 19 -9.40 -3.87 -0.36
C TRP A 19 -8.03 -3.38 0.12
N LEU A 20 -7.79 -3.45 1.42
CA LEU A 20 -6.47 -3.46 2.03
C LEU A 20 -6.21 -4.85 2.65
N GLY A 21 -5.07 -5.46 2.35
CA GLY A 21 -4.70 -6.76 2.89
C GLY A 21 -3.23 -6.88 3.25
N PHE A 22 -2.94 -7.92 4.02
CA PHE A 22 -1.60 -8.33 4.44
C PHE A 22 -1.42 -9.81 4.18
N GLN A 23 -0.23 -10.20 3.72
CA GLN A 23 0.15 -11.58 3.55
C GLN A 23 1.60 -11.79 3.99
N GLN A 24 1.80 -12.78 4.86
CA GLN A 24 3.13 -13.29 5.18
C GLN A 24 3.53 -14.36 4.15
N THR A 25 4.73 -14.27 3.57
CA THR A 25 5.35 -15.32 2.76
C THR A 25 6.53 -15.96 3.50
N ALA A 26 7.21 -16.92 2.86
CA ALA A 26 8.39 -17.59 3.42
C ALA A 26 9.61 -16.66 3.58
N ASP A 27 9.71 -15.61 2.77
CA ASP A 27 10.88 -14.74 2.64
C ASP A 27 10.58 -13.26 2.92
N ALA A 28 9.32 -12.87 2.93
CA ALA A 28 8.89 -11.48 3.01
C ALA A 28 7.48 -11.36 3.61
N SER A 29 7.03 -10.12 3.78
CA SER A 29 5.61 -9.82 3.94
C SER A 29 5.15 -8.84 2.88
N ARG A 30 3.88 -8.91 2.51
CA ARG A 30 3.27 -8.11 1.47
C ARG A 30 2.07 -7.36 2.03
N VAL A 31 2.10 -6.04 1.94
CA VAL A 31 0.89 -5.20 2.05
C VAL A 31 0.35 -5.01 0.65
N PHE A 32 -0.95 -5.19 0.44
CA PHE A 32 -1.55 -5.01 -0.87
C PHE A 32 -2.82 -4.18 -0.80
N ILE A 33 -2.99 -3.30 -1.78
CA ILE A 33 -4.13 -2.42 -1.88
C ILE A 33 -4.77 -2.61 -3.25
N LYS A 34 -6.04 -3.01 -3.26
CA LYS A 34 -6.83 -3.11 -4.49
C LYS A 34 -7.72 -1.89 -4.66
N THR A 35 -7.63 -1.27 -5.82
CA THR A 35 -8.54 -0.20 -6.26
C THR A 35 -9.52 -0.72 -7.31
N ASN A 36 -10.57 0.03 -7.64
CA ASN A 36 -11.50 -0.35 -8.72
C ASN A 36 -10.86 -0.28 -10.12
N GLU A 37 -9.88 0.61 -10.28
CA GLU A 37 -9.06 0.83 -11.48
C GLU A 37 -7.61 1.13 -11.06
N PRO A 38 -6.63 0.99 -11.97
CA PRO A 38 -5.27 1.45 -11.72
C PRO A 38 -5.18 2.85 -11.11
N VAL A 39 -4.21 3.06 -10.22
CA VAL A 39 -4.11 4.28 -9.41
C VAL A 39 -2.69 4.87 -9.50
N ARG A 40 -2.59 6.19 -9.35
CA ARG A 40 -1.30 6.86 -9.17
C ARG A 40 -0.94 6.80 -7.70
N TYR A 41 0.28 6.37 -7.40
CA TYR A 41 0.74 6.28 -6.04
C TYR A 41 2.17 6.77 -5.88
N ARG A 42 2.50 7.15 -4.66
CA ARG A 42 3.89 7.40 -4.23
C ARG A 42 4.14 6.73 -2.89
N VAL A 43 5.39 6.35 -2.65
CA VAL A 43 5.84 5.82 -1.36
C VAL A 43 6.76 6.84 -0.71
N VAL A 44 6.54 7.08 0.57
CA VAL A 44 7.29 8.06 1.38
C VAL A 44 7.77 7.36 2.64
N GLU A 45 9.03 7.59 2.99
CA GLU A 45 9.54 7.24 4.33
C GLU A 45 9.37 8.46 5.23
N GLU A 46 8.70 8.27 6.36
CA GLU A 46 8.48 9.31 7.37
C GLU A 46 9.20 8.90 8.66
N GLY A 47 10.52 9.07 8.69
CA GLY A 47 11.38 8.56 9.77
C GLY A 47 11.94 7.18 9.45
N ASP A 48 12.35 6.45 10.49
CA ASP A 48 13.03 5.15 10.33
C ASP A 48 12.09 3.95 10.33
N ASP A 49 10.89 4.11 10.88
CA ASP A 49 9.96 3.02 11.18
C ASP A 49 8.57 3.20 10.56
N LEU A 50 8.38 4.21 9.70
CA LEU A 50 7.10 4.45 9.03
C LEU A 50 7.28 4.59 7.52
N VAL A 51 6.61 3.70 6.79
CA VAL A 51 6.46 3.77 5.33
C VAL A 51 5.03 4.15 5.03
N VAL A 52 4.83 5.19 4.22
CA VAL A 52 3.51 5.67 3.83
C VAL A 52 3.32 5.45 2.34
N LEU A 53 2.30 4.67 1.98
CA LEU A 53 1.79 4.63 0.62
C LEU A 53 0.69 5.69 0.48
N GLU A 54 0.86 6.61 -0.46
CA GLU A 54 -0.20 7.56 -0.82
C GLU A 54 -0.84 7.18 -2.14
N LEU A 55 -2.16 7.09 -2.15
CA LEU A 55 -2.98 6.88 -3.33
C LEU A 55 -3.64 8.21 -3.70
N GLU A 56 -3.30 8.74 -4.86
CA GLU A 56 -3.85 9.99 -5.37
C GLU A 56 -5.31 9.83 -5.78
N ASN A 57 -6.12 10.87 -5.54
CA ASN A 57 -7.52 10.94 -5.95
C ASN A 57 -8.32 9.67 -5.60
N THR A 58 -8.16 9.19 -4.38
CA THR A 58 -8.68 7.89 -3.91
C THR A 58 -9.51 8.08 -2.66
N ARG A 59 -10.56 7.25 -2.50
CA ARG A 59 -11.39 7.17 -1.28
C ARG A 59 -11.57 5.71 -0.83
N ILE A 60 -12.08 5.51 0.38
CA ILE A 60 -12.34 4.20 0.99
C ILE A 60 -13.86 4.08 1.21
N PRO A 61 -14.63 3.60 0.22
CA PRO A 61 -16.09 3.59 0.30
C PRO A 61 -16.63 2.61 1.36
N LEU A 62 -15.91 1.51 1.59
CA LEU A 62 -16.33 0.48 2.56
C LEU A 62 -15.72 0.75 3.94
N ARG A 63 -16.57 0.91 4.96
CA ARG A 63 -16.14 1.14 6.35
C ARG A 63 -15.15 0.10 6.86
N ASN A 64 -15.28 -1.17 6.45
CA ASN A 64 -14.39 -2.23 6.90
C ASN A 64 -12.93 -2.01 6.44
N ASN A 65 -12.75 -1.44 5.25
CA ASN A 65 -11.43 -1.15 4.69
C ASN A 65 -10.74 0.06 5.33
N ARG A 66 -11.41 0.74 6.27
CA ARG A 66 -10.83 1.82 7.08
C ARG A 66 -10.23 1.32 8.40
N ARG A 67 -10.39 0.04 8.71
CA ARG A 67 -9.82 -0.56 9.92
C ARG A 67 -8.34 -0.81 9.72
N PHE A 68 -7.59 -0.67 10.80
CA PHE A 68 -6.19 -1.07 10.81
C PHE A 68 -6.06 -2.60 10.76
N LEU A 69 -4.91 -3.06 10.27
CA LEU A 69 -4.49 -4.45 10.39
C LEU A 69 -3.33 -4.52 11.39
N ASP A 70 -3.55 -5.25 12.50
CA ASP A 70 -2.50 -5.57 13.45
C ASP A 70 -1.82 -6.88 13.01
N THR A 71 -0.50 -6.79 12.77
CA THR A 71 0.32 -7.87 12.21
C THR A 71 1.45 -8.28 13.14
N HIS A 72 1.49 -7.76 14.37
CA HIS A 72 2.63 -7.93 15.27
C HIS A 72 2.94 -9.38 15.68
N PHE A 73 1.95 -10.27 15.61
CA PHE A 73 2.09 -11.69 15.92
C PHE A 73 2.77 -12.50 14.80
N PHE A 74 2.87 -11.93 13.60
CA PHE A 74 3.58 -12.57 12.48
C PHE A 74 5.09 -12.29 12.57
N ASN A 75 5.90 -13.21 12.09
CA ASN A 75 7.34 -12.98 11.93
C ASN A 75 7.64 -12.12 10.68
N THR A 76 7.36 -10.83 10.81
CA THR A 76 7.54 -9.75 9.81
C THR A 76 8.12 -8.49 10.47
N ALA A 77 8.65 -7.59 9.64
CA ALA A 77 8.96 -6.22 10.02
C ALA A 77 7.70 -5.34 10.15
N VAL A 78 6.60 -5.62 9.43
CA VAL A 78 5.37 -4.82 9.49
C VAL A 78 4.64 -5.12 10.80
N THR A 79 4.20 -4.09 11.52
CA THR A 79 3.51 -4.24 12.81
C THR A 79 2.06 -3.79 12.73
N MET A 80 1.81 -2.66 12.06
CA MET A 80 0.49 -2.06 11.96
C MET A 80 0.31 -1.47 10.57
N ILE A 81 -0.88 -1.63 9.99
CA ILE A 81 -1.23 -1.01 8.71
C ILE A 81 -2.50 -0.20 8.91
N THR A 82 -2.42 1.12 8.80
CA THR A 82 -3.53 2.03 9.08
C THR A 82 -3.90 2.85 7.85
N PRO A 83 -5.05 2.58 7.21
CA PRO A 83 -5.54 3.40 6.10
C PRO A 83 -6.28 4.65 6.63
N ARG A 84 -5.99 5.81 6.04
CA ARG A 84 -6.63 7.09 6.35
C ARG A 84 -7.01 7.81 5.06
N GLU A 85 -8.26 8.27 4.97
CA GLU A 85 -8.63 9.27 3.98
C GLU A 85 -8.12 10.64 4.47
N ILE A 86 -7.44 11.37 3.59
CA ILE A 86 -6.97 12.71 3.84
C ILE A 86 -7.77 13.67 2.95
N GLU A 87 -8.28 14.72 3.58
CA GLU A 87 -8.97 15.81 2.90
C GLU A 87 -7.97 16.91 2.51
N GLY A 88 -8.23 17.57 1.38
CA GLY A 88 -7.34 18.56 0.78
C GLY A 88 -7.87 19.01 -0.59
N VAL A 89 -6.99 19.53 -1.45
CA VAL A 89 -7.35 19.93 -2.83
C VAL A 89 -7.90 18.74 -3.62
N SER A 90 -7.37 17.54 -3.37
CA SER A 90 -7.91 16.25 -3.81
C SER A 90 -8.07 15.33 -2.61
N ARG A 91 -9.11 14.46 -2.62
CA ARG A 91 -9.24 13.40 -1.62
C ARG A 91 -8.21 12.31 -1.93
N ASN A 92 -7.32 12.05 -0.99
CA ASN A 92 -6.28 11.02 -1.13
C ASN A 92 -6.44 9.97 -0.02
N VAL A 93 -5.86 8.79 -0.22
CA VAL A 93 -5.72 7.79 0.84
C VAL A 93 -4.25 7.65 1.20
N ARG A 94 -3.95 7.79 2.50
CA ARG A 94 -2.65 7.41 3.07
C ARG A 94 -2.78 6.06 3.73
N VAL A 95 -1.91 5.12 3.40
CA VAL A 95 -1.78 3.84 4.10
C VAL A 95 -0.46 3.90 4.87
N GLU A 96 -0.58 4.12 6.17
CA GLU A 96 0.55 4.14 7.11
C GLU A 96 0.94 2.70 7.45
N ILE A 97 2.19 2.33 7.16
CA ILE A 97 2.74 1.00 7.40
C ILE A 97 3.85 1.14 8.43
N GLN A 98 3.52 0.83 9.68
CA GLN A 98 4.46 0.88 10.80
C GLN A 98 5.35 -0.35 10.79
N LEU A 99 6.66 -0.14 10.90
CA LEU A 99 7.68 -1.17 10.96
C LEU A 99 8.21 -1.34 12.39
N ARG A 100 8.61 -2.56 12.75
CA ARG A 100 9.34 -2.87 13.99
C ARG A 100 10.77 -2.39 13.91
N HIS A 101 11.34 -2.46 12.72
CA HIS A 101 12.69 -2.00 12.38
C HIS A 101 12.74 -1.80 10.87
N LYS A 102 13.63 -0.91 10.43
CA LYS A 102 13.83 -0.62 9.02
C LYS A 102 14.29 -1.87 8.28
N VAL A 103 13.61 -2.20 7.19
CA VAL A 103 13.98 -3.28 6.27
C VAL A 103 13.89 -2.79 4.83
N PRO A 104 14.65 -3.38 3.89
CA PRO A 104 14.43 -3.12 2.49
C PRO A 104 12.99 -3.47 2.07
N TYR A 105 12.43 -2.65 1.18
CA TYR A 105 11.13 -2.89 0.58
C TYR A 105 11.12 -2.49 -0.90
N SER A 106 10.13 -3.02 -1.62
CA SER A 106 9.82 -2.61 -2.99
C SER A 106 8.33 -2.37 -3.14
N ALA A 107 7.97 -1.47 -4.05
CA ALA A 107 6.59 -1.21 -4.44
C ALA A 107 6.41 -1.48 -5.94
N THR A 108 5.35 -2.20 -6.28
CA THR A 108 4.96 -2.48 -7.67
C THR A 108 3.44 -2.32 -7.80
N GLN A 109 2.98 -2.08 -9.03
CA GLN A 109 1.56 -2.15 -9.34
C GLN A 109 1.35 -3.14 -10.47
N GLU A 110 0.43 -4.07 -10.26
CA GLU A 110 -0.03 -5.04 -11.25
C GLU A 110 -1.53 -4.79 -11.40
N ASP A 111 -1.95 -4.39 -12.60
CA ASP A 111 -3.31 -3.93 -12.88
C ASP A 111 -3.80 -2.85 -11.89
N ASN A 112 -4.82 -3.18 -11.09
CA ASN A 112 -5.42 -2.33 -10.07
C ASN A 112 -5.01 -2.72 -8.64
N VAL A 113 -3.87 -3.38 -8.48
CA VAL A 113 -3.33 -3.76 -7.17
C VAL A 113 -1.93 -3.20 -6.98
N VAL A 114 -1.78 -2.38 -5.94
CA VAL A 114 -0.46 -1.92 -5.47
C VAL A 114 0.05 -2.88 -4.42
N TYR A 115 1.26 -3.39 -4.63
CA TYR A 115 1.97 -4.28 -3.73
C TYR A 115 3.15 -3.57 -3.10
N LEU A 116 3.27 -3.64 -1.78
CA LEU A 116 4.50 -3.31 -1.05
C LEU A 116 5.04 -4.57 -0.42
N ARG A 117 6.22 -4.99 -0.85
CA ARG A 117 6.93 -6.17 -0.33
C ARG A 117 8.03 -5.71 0.60
N PHE A 118 7.98 -6.15 1.85
CA PHE A 118 8.98 -5.90 2.89
C PHE A 118 9.78 -7.17 3.13
N GLU A 119 11.11 -7.07 3.09
CA GLU A 119 11.98 -8.21 3.40
C GLU A 119 11.80 -8.68 4.84
N ARG A 120 12.07 -9.97 5.08
CA ARG A 120 12.05 -10.48 6.44
C ARG A 120 13.18 -9.86 7.28
N PRO A 121 12.92 -9.63 8.58
CA PRO A 121 13.98 -9.41 9.56
C PRO A 121 14.98 -10.57 9.48
N ARG A 122 16.28 -10.26 9.49
CA ARG A 122 17.33 -11.29 9.70
C ARG A 122 17.55 -11.54 11.18
#